data_AF-A0A1G1GPA9-F1
#
_entry.id   AF-A0A1G1GPA9-F1
#
_cell.length_a   1.000
_cell.length_b   1.000
_cell.length_c   1.000
_cell.angle_alpha   90.00
_cell.angle_beta   90.00
_cell.angle_gamma   90.00
#
_symmetry.space_group_name_H-M   'P 1'
#
loop_
_entity.id
_entity.type
_entity.pdbx_description
1 polymer ?
#
loop_
_entity_poly.entity_id
_entity_poly.type
_entity_poly.pdbx_seq_one_letter_code
_entity_poly.pdbx_strand_id
1 'polypeptide(L)'
;MTVSIQKIPGGFSVDGLELKSGKCGCTAVLPCCYSWSKVKRSGNGFLFTAKTAQPDAEDLFTWGYAVKKEEVTVEVTMEDARDKKIFSGYYPPTLEEWTARGWELMKQEGAREDFGIWRCSACKWLYKNKDQKVLFADLPDDWKCPVCKVSKASFEKVA
;
A
#
# COMPACT_ATOMS: atom_id res chain seq x y z
N MET A 1 -15.98 -5.95 21.93
CA MET A 1 -15.51 -7.12 21.17
C MET A 1 -14.05 -6.83 20.90
N THR A 2 -13.14 -7.42 21.67
CA THR A 2 -11.75 -7.00 21.75
C THR A 2 -11.08 -7.05 20.37
N VAL A 3 -10.51 -5.91 19.95
CA VAL A 3 -9.67 -5.83 18.73
C VAL A 3 -8.57 -6.90 18.77
N SER A 4 -8.51 -7.73 17.73
CA SER A 4 -7.50 -8.80 17.64
C SER A 4 -6.15 -8.23 17.17
N ILE A 5 -5.10 -8.40 17.97
CA ILE A 5 -3.75 -7.89 17.64
C ILE A 5 -2.77 -9.06 17.62
N GLN A 6 -2.14 -9.31 16.47
CA GLN A 6 -1.14 -10.36 16.29
C GLN A 6 0.15 -9.79 15.71
N LYS A 7 1.30 -10.29 16.17
CA LYS A 7 2.59 -9.95 15.57
C LYS A 7 2.82 -10.85 14.36
N ILE A 8 3.11 -10.25 13.20
CA ILE A 8 3.38 -10.97 11.94
C ILE A 8 4.82 -10.72 11.50
N PRO A 9 5.41 -11.58 10.65
CA PRO A 9 6.72 -11.32 10.06
C PRO A 9 6.73 -9.96 9.35
N GLY A 10 7.58 -9.06 9.84
CA GLY A 10 7.68 -7.70 9.31
C GLY A 10 6.60 -6.72 9.77
N GLY A 11 5.72 -7.03 10.73
CA GLY A 11 4.69 -6.06 11.10
C GLY A 11 3.71 -6.49 12.20
N PHE A 12 2.50 -5.94 12.14
CA PHE A 12 1.39 -6.29 13.02
C PHE A 12 0.11 -6.50 12.21
N SER A 13 -0.66 -7.52 12.57
CA SER A 13 -2.03 -7.69 12.12
C SER A 13 -2.94 -7.08 13.20
N VAL A 14 -3.73 -6.08 12.82
CA VAL A 14 -4.67 -5.38 13.70
C VAL A 14 -6.06 -5.60 13.13
N ASP A 15 -6.89 -6.32 13.87
CA ASP A 15 -8.25 -6.71 13.49
C ASP A 15 -8.31 -7.50 12.17
N GLY A 16 -7.25 -8.24 11.85
CA GLY A 16 -7.10 -8.97 10.59
C GLY A 16 -6.54 -8.16 9.42
N LEU A 17 -6.25 -6.86 9.62
CA LEU A 17 -5.60 -6.01 8.63
C LEU A 17 -4.10 -5.94 8.90
N GLU A 18 -3.30 -6.15 7.85
CA GLU A 18 -1.86 -6.26 7.97
C GLU A 18 -1.17 -4.90 7.81
N LEU A 19 -0.49 -4.46 8.85
CA LEU A 19 0.43 -3.32 8.85
C LEU A 19 1.86 -3.84 8.75
N LYS A 20 2.38 -3.94 7.53
CA LYS A 20 3.73 -4.45 7.25
C LYS A 20 4.73 -3.32 7.15
N SER A 21 5.82 -3.46 7.88
CA SER A 21 7.03 -2.65 7.82
C SER A 21 8.13 -3.37 7.07
N GLY A 22 8.98 -2.60 6.41
CA GLY A 22 10.11 -3.14 5.67
C GLY A 22 10.60 -2.18 4.61
N LYS A 23 11.88 -2.32 4.27
CA LYS A 23 12.38 -1.83 2.98
C LYS A 23 11.74 -2.67 1.87
N CYS A 24 11.63 -2.11 0.68
CA CYS A 24 11.25 -2.88 -0.51
C CYS A 24 12.09 -4.15 -0.57
N GLY A 25 11.46 -5.33 -0.48
CA GLY A 25 12.14 -6.64 -0.52
C GLY A 25 12.74 -6.98 -1.90
N CYS A 26 13.06 -5.97 -2.71
CA CYS A 26 13.75 -6.11 -3.98
C CYS A 26 15.16 -6.65 -3.70
N THR A 27 15.41 -7.88 -4.13
CA THR A 27 16.78 -8.35 -4.37
C THR A 27 17.45 -7.41 -5.37
N ALA A 28 18.78 -7.24 -5.29
CA ALA A 28 19.59 -6.23 -6.00
C ALA A 28 19.52 -6.21 -7.55
N VAL A 29 18.62 -7.00 -8.15
CA VAL A 29 18.42 -7.18 -9.59
C VAL A 29 17.47 -6.13 -10.18
N LEU A 30 16.53 -5.59 -9.39
CA LEU A 30 15.58 -4.56 -9.86
C LEU A 30 16.05 -3.15 -9.48
N PRO A 31 15.77 -2.13 -10.31
CA PRO A 31 16.01 -0.74 -9.94
C PRO A 31 15.37 -0.41 -8.58
N CYS A 32 16.13 0.30 -7.74
CA CYS A 32 15.68 0.64 -6.39
C CYS A 32 14.42 1.50 -6.49
N CYS A 33 13.32 1.02 -5.92
CA CYS A 33 12.09 1.81 -5.84
C CYS A 33 12.11 2.79 -4.65
N TYR A 34 13.20 2.91 -3.90
CA TYR A 34 13.36 3.84 -2.75
C TYR A 34 12.28 3.76 -1.66
N SER A 35 11.36 2.80 -1.76
CA SER A 35 10.20 2.74 -0.89
C SER A 35 10.53 2.04 0.40
N TRP A 36 10.01 2.57 1.50
CA TRP A 36 10.14 1.96 2.82
C TRP A 36 8.86 2.19 3.60
N SER A 37 8.58 1.28 4.53
CA SER A 37 7.48 1.35 5.48
C SER A 37 8.00 1.03 6.87
N LYS A 38 7.40 1.67 7.88
CA LYS A 38 7.76 1.51 9.28
C LYS A 38 6.49 1.46 10.10
N VAL A 39 6.39 0.46 10.97
CA VAL A 39 5.30 0.34 11.93
C VAL A 39 5.91 0.46 13.32
N LYS A 40 5.45 1.44 14.10
CA LYS A 40 5.77 1.59 15.51
C LYS A 40 4.53 1.24 16.33
N ARG A 41 4.74 0.54 17.45
CA ARG A 41 3.70 0.25 18.42
C ARG A 41 4.00 1.00 19.72
N SER A 42 3.03 1.74 20.24
CA SER A 42 3.07 2.42 21.54
C SER A 42 1.85 1.99 22.35
N GLY A 43 1.99 0.93 23.15
CA GLY A 43 0.87 0.32 23.86
C GLY A 43 -0.19 -0.24 22.89
N ASN A 44 -1.35 0.42 22.86
CA ASN A 44 -2.47 0.14 21.96
C ASN A 44 -2.51 1.05 20.72
N GLY A 45 -1.55 1.97 20.57
CA GLY A 45 -1.40 2.80 19.38
C GLY A 45 -0.44 2.19 18.36
N PHE A 46 -0.82 2.20 17.09
CA PHE A 46 -0.01 1.79 15.94
C PHE A 46 0.24 3.00 15.06
N LEU A 47 1.50 3.31 14.79
CA LEU A 47 1.90 4.35 13.86
C LEU A 47 2.56 3.70 12.65
N PHE A 48 1.90 3.79 11.50
CA PHE A 48 2.40 3.37 10.20
C PHE A 48 2.91 4.60 9.44
N THR A 49 4.18 4.60 9.07
CA THR A 49 4.78 5.63 8.22
C THR A 49 5.42 4.96 7.03
N ALA A 50 5.08 5.38 5.82
CA ALA A 50 5.77 4.91 4.63
C ALA A 50 6.04 6.00 3.62
N LYS A 51 7.02 5.72 2.77
CA LYS A 51 7.41 6.54 1.63
C LYS A 51 7.47 5.65 0.40
N THR A 52 6.83 6.10 -0.67
CA THR A 52 6.95 5.48 -2.01
C THR A 52 7.67 6.42 -2.99
N ALA A 53 7.70 7.72 -2.68
CA ALA A 53 8.33 8.75 -3.47
C ALA A 53 9.81 8.46 -3.80
N GLN A 54 10.15 8.55 -5.08
CA GLN A 54 11.53 8.44 -5.58
C GLN A 54 12.17 9.82 -5.64
N PRO A 55 13.51 9.92 -5.66
CA PRO A 55 14.19 11.20 -5.81
C PRO A 55 13.81 11.97 -7.08
N ASP A 56 13.47 11.25 -8.15
CA ASP A 56 13.07 11.79 -9.45
C ASP A 56 11.55 12.02 -9.60
N ALA A 57 10.76 11.76 -8.55
CA ALA A 57 9.31 11.87 -8.65
C ALA A 57 8.86 13.34 -8.68
N GLU A 58 8.01 13.66 -9.66
CA GLU A 58 7.52 15.02 -9.90
C GLU A 58 6.14 15.27 -9.25
N ASP A 59 5.30 14.23 -9.13
CA ASP A 59 3.94 14.33 -8.58
C ASP A 59 3.88 13.74 -7.18
N LEU A 60 4.52 14.44 -6.24
CA LEU A 60 4.59 14.10 -4.83
C LEU A 60 3.33 14.57 -4.10
N PHE A 61 2.78 13.69 -3.27
CA PHE A 61 1.67 14.05 -2.38
C PHE A 61 1.77 13.28 -1.07
N THR A 62 1.22 13.86 -0.02
CA THR A 62 1.12 13.21 1.29
C THR A 62 -0.32 12.92 1.61
N TRP A 63 -0.55 11.75 2.19
CA TRP A 63 -1.86 11.34 2.65
C TRP A 63 -1.74 10.51 3.93
N GLY A 64 -2.79 10.50 4.72
CA GLY A 64 -2.80 9.83 5.99
C GLY A 64 -4.16 9.84 6.64
N TYR A 65 -4.33 8.97 7.62
CA TYR A 65 -5.54 8.90 8.39
C TYR A 65 -5.26 8.31 9.77
N ALA A 66 -6.12 8.60 10.72
CA ALA A 66 -6.11 8.03 12.06
C ALA A 66 -7.48 7.40 12.32
N VAL A 67 -7.50 6.10 12.61
CA VAL A 67 -8.70 5.37 12.99
C VAL A 67 -8.56 4.88 14.42
N LYS A 68 -9.69 4.78 15.12
CA LYS A 68 -9.78 4.27 16.48
C LYS A 68 -10.87 3.23 16.60
N LYS A 69 -10.62 2.21 17.40
CA LYS A 69 -11.62 1.24 17.82
C LYS A 69 -11.33 0.82 19.25
N GLU A 70 -12.31 1.03 20.14
CA GLU A 70 -12.19 0.80 21.58
C GLU A 70 -11.00 1.60 22.16
N GLU A 71 -9.92 0.93 22.58
CA GLU A 71 -8.70 1.55 23.12
C GLU A 71 -7.52 1.52 22.12
N VAL A 72 -7.74 0.99 20.92
CA VAL A 72 -6.71 0.83 19.89
C VAL A 72 -6.79 1.97 18.88
N THR A 73 -5.65 2.60 18.60
CA THR A 73 -5.53 3.65 17.59
C THR A 73 -4.57 3.19 16.50
N VAL A 74 -4.89 3.49 15.24
CA VAL A 74 -4.01 3.25 14.10
C VAL A 74 -3.88 4.57 13.34
N GLU A 75 -2.68 5.10 13.32
CA GLU A 75 -2.29 6.31 12.61
C GLU A 75 -1.44 5.93 11.41
N VAL A 76 -1.79 6.45 10.25
CA VAL A 76 -1.16 6.15 8.97
C VAL A 76 -0.71 7.44 8.33
N THR A 77 0.54 7.47 7.88
CA THR A 77 1.13 8.57 7.14
C THR A 77 1.92 8.03 5.96
N MET A 78 1.62 8.53 4.77
CA MET A 78 2.16 8.08 3.50
C MET A 78 2.68 9.27 2.70
N GLU A 79 3.96 9.23 2.35
CA GLU A 79 4.55 10.11 1.34
C GLU A 79 4.58 9.35 0.00
N ASP A 80 3.67 9.69 -0.89
CA ASP A 80 3.40 8.94 -2.11
C ASP A 80 3.74 9.75 -3.37
N ALA A 81 3.83 9.06 -4.51
CA ALA A 81 4.11 9.68 -5.80
C ALA A 81 3.18 9.13 -6.88
N ARG A 82 2.41 9.99 -7.55
CA ARG A 82 1.46 9.55 -8.58
C ARG A 82 2.17 9.09 -9.86
N ASP A 83 3.38 9.57 -10.12
CA ASP A 83 4.20 9.18 -11.27
C ASP A 83 5.02 7.89 -11.02
N LYS A 84 4.90 7.29 -9.82
CA LYS A 84 5.61 6.07 -9.41
C LYS A 84 5.36 4.88 -10.34
N LYS A 85 6.42 4.34 -10.96
CA LYS A 85 6.31 3.21 -11.93
C LYS A 85 6.57 1.83 -11.35
N ILE A 86 7.42 1.72 -10.33
CA ILE A 86 7.79 0.45 -9.70
C ILE A 86 7.61 0.57 -8.19
N PHE A 87 7.01 -0.40 -7.53
CA PHE A 87 6.81 -0.37 -6.09
C PHE A 87 6.83 -1.76 -5.51
N SER A 88 7.71 -1.99 -4.53
CA SER A 88 7.80 -3.28 -3.82
C SER A 88 7.64 -3.13 -2.31
N GLY A 89 7.17 -1.97 -1.85
CA GLY A 89 6.80 -1.75 -0.47
C GLY A 89 5.42 -2.32 -0.15
N TYR A 90 4.90 -1.91 1.01
CA TYR A 90 3.57 -2.28 1.48
C TYR A 90 2.73 -1.02 1.58
N TYR A 91 1.53 -1.05 1.02
CA TYR A 91 0.53 -0.04 1.29
C TYR A 91 -0.20 -0.39 2.60
N PRO A 92 -0.61 0.61 3.38
CA PRO A 92 -1.47 0.38 4.52
C PRO A 92 -2.88 0.01 4.03
N PRO A 93 -3.71 -0.60 4.89
CA PRO A 93 -5.12 -0.84 4.59
C PRO A 93 -5.87 0.45 4.26
N THR A 94 -7.00 0.34 3.59
CA THR A 94 -7.84 1.49 3.23
C THR A 94 -8.78 1.88 4.38
N LEU A 95 -9.26 3.13 4.35
CA LEU A 95 -10.29 3.59 5.30
C LEU A 95 -11.56 2.74 5.23
N GLU A 96 -11.94 2.32 4.03
CA GLU A 96 -13.11 1.45 3.81
C GLU A 96 -12.96 0.11 4.54
N GLU A 97 -11.76 -0.50 4.54
CA GLU A 97 -11.48 -1.73 5.27
C GLU A 97 -11.58 -1.56 6.79
N TRP A 98 -11.15 -0.40 7.32
CA TRP A 98 -11.29 -0.07 8.73
C TRP A 98 -12.77 0.14 9.11
N THR A 99 -13.49 0.96 8.35
CA THR A 99 -14.91 1.25 8.61
C THR A 99 -15.79 0.01 8.45
N ALA A 100 -15.50 -0.87 7.48
CA ALA A 100 -16.18 -2.15 7.33
C ALA A 100 -16.03 -3.06 8.57
N ARG A 101 -14.96 -2.87 9.35
CA ARG A 101 -14.71 -3.56 10.61
C ARG A 101 -15.20 -2.78 11.84
N GLY A 102 -15.89 -1.67 11.66
CA GLY A 102 -16.43 -0.84 12.75
C GLY A 102 -15.39 0.02 13.44
N TRP A 103 -14.34 0.46 12.72
CA TRP A 103 -13.41 1.47 13.20
C TRP A 103 -13.92 2.88 12.90
N GLU A 104 -13.71 3.80 13.84
CA GLU A 104 -14.11 5.20 13.73
C GLU A 104 -12.94 6.04 13.20
N LEU A 105 -13.20 6.87 12.18
CA LEU A 105 -12.24 7.82 11.66
C LEU A 105 -12.07 8.98 12.64
N MET A 106 -10.86 9.14 13.21
CA MET A 106 -10.53 10.28 14.07
C MET A 106 -9.99 11.46 13.27
N LYS A 107 -9.10 11.21 12.31
CA LYS A 107 -8.46 12.25 11.51
C LYS A 107 -8.21 11.73 10.11
N GLN A 108 -8.34 12.59 9.11
CA GLN A 108 -7.92 12.32 7.75
C GLN A 108 -7.13 13.52 7.23
N GLU A 109 -5.96 13.26 6.65
CA GLU A 109 -5.08 14.26 6.05
C GLU A 109 -4.83 13.88 4.60
N GLY A 110 -5.36 14.68 3.69
CA GLY A 110 -5.38 14.34 2.27
C GLY A 110 -6.26 13.12 1.97
N ALA A 111 -6.26 12.72 0.71
CA ALA A 111 -6.87 11.49 0.27
C ALA A 111 -5.99 10.90 -0.81
N ARG A 112 -5.83 9.57 -0.79
CA ARG A 112 -5.32 8.88 -1.94
C ARG A 112 -6.47 8.72 -2.92
N GLU A 113 -6.33 9.25 -4.12
CA GLU A 113 -7.34 9.10 -5.19
C GLU A 113 -6.89 8.08 -6.26
N ASP A 114 -5.64 7.63 -6.19
CA ASP A 114 -5.04 6.68 -7.13
C ASP A 114 -5.27 5.24 -6.64
N PHE A 115 -6.52 4.79 -6.77
CA PHE A 115 -6.96 3.41 -6.51
C PHE A 115 -6.98 2.56 -7.79
N GLY A 116 -7.04 1.24 -7.64
CA GLY A 116 -6.99 0.33 -8.79
C GLY A 116 -5.58 0.20 -9.34
N ILE A 117 -4.59 0.14 -8.44
CA ILE A 117 -3.20 -0.10 -8.77
C ILE A 117 -2.90 -1.58 -8.62
N TRP A 118 -2.37 -2.16 -9.69
CA TRP A 118 -1.96 -3.55 -9.75
C TRP A 118 -0.45 -3.63 -9.88
N ARG A 119 0.18 -4.43 -9.03
CA ARG A 119 1.61 -4.67 -9.05
C ARG A 119 1.91 -5.98 -9.71
N CYS A 120 2.84 -5.99 -10.65
CA CYS A 120 3.41 -7.24 -11.16
C CYS A 120 4.24 -7.90 -10.06
N SER A 121 3.93 -9.14 -9.67
CA SER A 121 4.70 -9.86 -8.65
C SER A 121 6.15 -10.16 -9.07
N ALA A 122 6.42 -10.25 -10.39
CA ALA A 122 7.76 -10.55 -10.92
C ALA A 122 8.67 -9.31 -11.00
N CYS A 123 8.24 -8.24 -11.68
CA CYS A 123 9.08 -7.05 -11.92
C CYS A 123 8.71 -5.82 -11.08
N LYS A 124 7.65 -5.92 -10.26
CA LYS A 124 7.16 -4.85 -9.37
C LYS A 124 6.67 -3.58 -10.09
N TRP A 125 6.46 -3.65 -11.40
CA TRP A 125 5.84 -2.59 -12.18
C TRP A 125 4.38 -2.39 -11.76
N LEU A 126 3.97 -1.13 -11.68
CA LEU A 126 2.63 -0.70 -11.33
C LEU A 126 1.80 -0.42 -12.58
N TYR A 127 0.72 -1.18 -12.74
CA TYR A 127 -0.36 -0.85 -13.63
C TYR A 127 -1.37 0.01 -12.88
N LYS A 128 -1.49 1.27 -13.27
CA LYS A 128 -2.43 2.23 -12.66
C LYS A 128 -3.57 2.46 -13.62
N ASN A 129 -4.80 2.14 -13.21
CA ASN A 129 -5.95 2.33 -14.07
C ASN A 129 -6.09 3.78 -14.56
N LYS A 130 -5.69 4.78 -13.75
CA LYS A 130 -5.75 6.20 -14.10
C LYS A 130 -4.87 6.59 -15.29
N ASP A 131 -3.73 5.93 -15.45
CA ASP A 131 -2.79 6.18 -16.55
C ASP A 131 -3.09 5.34 -17.80
N GLN A 132 -4.07 4.44 -17.73
CA GLN A 132 -4.33 3.44 -18.75
C GLN A 132 -5.69 3.67 -19.40
N LYS A 133 -5.77 3.33 -20.69
CA LYS A 133 -7.02 3.44 -21.46
C LYS A 133 -8.02 2.32 -21.16
N VAL A 134 -7.52 1.19 -20.67
CA VAL A 134 -8.28 -0.01 -20.33
C VAL A 134 -8.06 -0.23 -18.84
N LEU A 135 -9.07 -0.68 -18.10
CA LEU A 135 -8.87 -1.05 -16.70
C LEU A 135 -8.17 -2.40 -16.65
N PHE A 136 -7.41 -2.66 -15.59
CA PHE A 136 -6.74 -3.95 -15.43
C PHE A 136 -7.72 -5.13 -15.49
N ALA A 137 -8.93 -4.96 -14.94
CA ALA A 137 -9.98 -5.97 -14.97
C ALA A 137 -10.38 -6.36 -16.41
N ASP A 138 -10.51 -5.37 -17.30
CA ASP A 138 -10.94 -5.52 -18.69
C ASP A 138 -9.83 -5.93 -19.66
N LEU A 139 -8.60 -6.09 -19.18
CA LEU A 139 -7.51 -6.60 -20.01
C LEU A 139 -7.79 -8.04 -20.47
N PRO A 140 -7.45 -8.40 -21.72
CA PRO A 140 -7.62 -9.77 -22.21
C PRO A 140 -6.72 -10.76 -21.46
N ASP A 141 -7.09 -12.03 -21.44
CA ASP A 141 -6.32 -13.09 -20.76
C ASP A 141 -4.91 -13.30 -21.33
N ASP A 142 -4.72 -13.03 -22.64
CA ASP A 142 -3.40 -13.09 -23.27
C ASP A 142 -2.52 -11.86 -22.97
N TRP A 143 -3.05 -10.86 -22.25
CA TRP A 143 -2.27 -9.70 -21.88
C TRP A 143 -1.11 -10.08 -20.96
N LYS A 144 0.06 -9.53 -21.29
CA LYS A 144 1.31 -9.77 -20.58
C LYS A 144 1.91 -8.46 -20.09
N CYS A 145 2.59 -8.53 -18.95
CA CYS A 145 3.30 -7.39 -18.39
C CYS A 145 4.21 -6.78 -19.46
N PRO A 146 4.11 -5.47 -19.75
CA PRO A 146 4.91 -4.84 -20.80
C PRO A 146 6.41 -4.91 -20.50
N VAL A 147 6.77 -4.95 -19.21
CA VAL A 147 8.15 -4.97 -18.71
C VAL A 147 8.78 -6.36 -18.75
N CYS A 148 8.14 -7.38 -18.16
CA CYS A 148 8.75 -8.71 -17.99
C CYS A 148 7.99 -9.87 -18.67
N LYS A 149 6.91 -9.58 -19.39
CA LYS A 149 6.13 -10.55 -20.19
C LYS A 149 5.43 -11.68 -19.42
N VAL A 150 5.41 -11.64 -18.08
CA VAL A 150 4.57 -12.56 -17.28
C VAL A 150 3.08 -12.30 -17.52
N SER A 151 2.26 -13.31 -17.27
CA SER A 151 0.81 -13.23 -17.49
C SER A 151 0.12 -12.25 -16.52
N LYS A 152 -1.06 -11.77 -16.92
CA LYS A 152 -1.98 -10.98 -16.09
C LYS A 152 -2.21 -11.60 -14.71
N ALA A 153 -2.29 -12.93 -14.62
CA ALA A 153 -2.51 -13.67 -13.38
C ALA A 153 -1.42 -13.47 -12.32
N SER A 154 -0.22 -13.02 -12.72
CA SER A 154 0.87 -12.72 -11.79
C SER A 154 0.78 -11.33 -11.14
N PHE A 155 -0.29 -10.57 -11.36
CA PHE A 155 -0.47 -9.26 -10.73
C PHE A 155 -1.27 -9.37 -9.44
N GLU A 156 -0.93 -8.52 -8.48
CA GLU A 156 -1.60 -8.37 -7.19
C GLU A 156 -2.16 -6.95 -7.07
N LYS A 157 -3.38 -6.81 -6.57
CA LYS A 157 -3.94 -5.49 -6.26
C LYS A 157 -3.24 -4.92 -5.03
N VAL A 158 -2.71 -3.71 -5.12
CA VAL A 158 -1.98 -3.04 -4.04
C VAL A 158 -2.63 -1.75 -3.57
N ALA A 159 -3.57 -1.20 -4.35
CA ALA A 159 -4.43 -0.07 -3.99
C ALA A 159 -5.70 -0.08 -4.84
#